data_AF-A0A9P6Q8Y6-F1
#
_entry.id   AF-A0A9P6Q8Y6-F1
#
_cell.length_a   1.000
_cell.length_b   1.000
_cell.length_c   1.000
_cell.angle_alpha   90.00
_cell.angle_beta   90.00
_cell.angle_gamma   90.00
#
_symmetry.space_group_name_H-M   'P 1'
#
loop_
_entity.id
_entity.type
_entity.pdbx_description
1 polymer ?
#
loop_
_entity_poly.entity_id
_entity_poly.type
_entity_poly.pdbx_seq_one_letter_code
_entity_poly.pdbx_strand_id
1 'polypeptide(L)'
;MSKRKAAEKHESEDVEMASREEDEEDSGSDGDMEDTINVDFEFFDPKDNDFHAVKNLLNQYFASDAILFGLSELTELVVSQANVGTTIKVNGVDSDPYSLLTVLNMNQHLYNIHKPSTQSSAAASASTIATAKPSHVMTQIRDYVFTKSKQNEKLHAKLKDLLSATSKKEIGLILSERFINMPVETAPPMWRMMLEEVKWAIDEGLPFNFEYYLLLAPTYHEVAPKTDLDEDGPKPMKKKAKASDPATFFFHPEEEMLQQYAEFVQDFKLTTPPTVAESKNTFEDYGIAPARRMMLIHKDKIPEVVQLMANNS
;
A
#
# COMPACT_ATOMS: atom_id res chain seq x y z
N MET A 1 -24.69 -103.65 -17.65
CA MET A 1 -23.88 -104.88 -17.59
C MET A 1 -22.41 -104.51 -17.76
N SER A 2 -21.54 -105.16 -16.98
CA SER A 2 -20.11 -105.43 -17.22
C SER A 2 -19.15 -104.24 -17.35
N LYS A 3 -18.26 -104.04 -16.37
CA LYS A 3 -16.92 -104.67 -16.24
C LYS A 3 -15.97 -104.17 -17.34
N ARG A 4 -14.89 -103.42 -17.06
CA ARG A 4 -13.62 -103.70 -16.33
C ARG A 4 -12.71 -102.48 -16.66
N LYS A 5 -11.64 -102.06 -16.00
CA LYS A 5 -10.61 -102.64 -15.09
C LYS A 5 -9.83 -101.40 -14.58
N ALA A 6 -9.74 -101.08 -13.28
CA ALA A 6 -8.76 -101.55 -12.29
C ALA A 6 -7.28 -101.50 -12.74
N ALA A 7 -6.51 -100.57 -12.15
CA ALA A 7 -5.43 -100.81 -11.16
C ALA A 7 -4.58 -99.53 -11.00
N GLU A 8 -4.61 -98.89 -9.82
CA GLU A 8 -3.50 -98.85 -8.82
C GLU A 8 -2.32 -97.95 -9.24
N LYS A 9 -1.64 -97.17 -8.41
CA LYS A 9 -1.67 -96.78 -6.98
C LYS A 9 -0.56 -95.72 -6.89
N HIS A 10 -0.78 -94.57 -6.24
CA HIS A 10 -0.05 -94.15 -5.04
C HIS A 10 -0.44 -92.70 -4.64
N GLU A 11 -1.25 -92.64 -3.59
CA GLU A 11 -1.37 -91.58 -2.57
C GLU A 11 0.02 -91.12 -2.05
N SER A 12 0.24 -89.91 -1.54
CA SER A 12 -0.65 -88.82 -1.11
C SER A 12 0.17 -87.57 -0.75
N GLU A 13 -0.40 -86.40 -1.04
CA GLU A 13 -0.57 -85.21 -0.17
C GLU A 13 0.66 -84.58 0.52
N ASP A 14 1.02 -83.35 0.14
CA ASP A 14 0.48 -82.13 0.80
C ASP A 14 0.98 -80.88 0.03
N VAL A 15 0.08 -80.12 -0.58
CA VAL A 15 0.41 -78.83 -1.23
C VAL A 15 -0.62 -77.80 -0.76
N GLU A 16 -0.26 -77.07 0.28
CA GLU A 16 -0.85 -75.77 0.60
C GLU A 16 0.25 -74.81 1.08
N MET A 17 0.53 -73.78 0.28
CA MET A 17 0.52 -72.41 0.80
C MET A 17 0.45 -71.40 -0.35
N ALA A 18 -0.67 -70.68 -0.32
CA ALA A 18 -1.06 -69.51 -1.10
C ALA A 18 0.08 -68.65 -1.68
N SER A 19 0.17 -68.61 -3.01
CA SER A 19 0.80 -67.51 -3.74
C SER A 19 -0.25 -66.46 -4.10
N ARG A 20 -0.28 -65.41 -3.28
CA ARG A 20 -0.89 -64.08 -3.45
C ARG A 20 -1.24 -63.69 -4.89
N GLU A 21 -2.52 -63.36 -5.12
CA GLU A 21 -2.96 -62.38 -6.10
C GLU A 21 -2.79 -60.99 -5.47
N GLU A 22 -1.90 -60.16 -5.99
CA GLU A 22 -1.86 -58.71 -5.77
C GLU A 22 -1.49 -58.06 -7.12
N ASP A 23 -2.55 -57.64 -7.81
CA ASP A 23 -2.78 -56.39 -8.53
C ASP A 23 -1.76 -55.80 -9.52
N GLU A 24 -2.32 -55.45 -10.69
CA GLU A 24 -1.80 -54.49 -11.65
C GLU A 24 -1.59 -53.12 -10.98
N GLU A 25 -0.34 -52.76 -10.67
CA GLU A 25 0.01 -51.35 -10.44
C GLU A 25 0.64 -50.79 -11.72
N ASP A 26 -0.26 -50.17 -12.50
CA ASP A 26 0.03 -49.04 -13.38
C ASP A 26 1.09 -48.15 -12.72
N SER A 27 2.33 -48.17 -13.24
CA SER A 27 3.38 -47.27 -12.76
C SER A 27 3.06 -45.87 -13.28
N GLY A 28 2.11 -45.23 -12.61
CA GLY A 28 1.79 -43.82 -12.75
C GLY A 28 3.08 -43.03 -12.67
N SER A 29 3.36 -42.31 -13.75
CA SER A 29 4.36 -41.26 -13.79
C SER A 29 3.92 -40.14 -12.85
N ASP A 30 4.19 -40.29 -11.56
CA ASP A 30 3.98 -39.25 -10.55
C ASP A 30 5.33 -38.78 -10.01
N GLY A 31 6.10 -38.17 -10.93
CA GLY A 31 7.22 -37.31 -10.61
C GLY A 31 6.88 -35.92 -11.15
N ASP A 32 7.01 -34.92 -10.28
CA ASP A 32 7.11 -33.49 -10.60
C ASP A 32 5.81 -32.66 -10.73
N MET A 33 5.06 -32.44 -9.63
CA MET A 33 4.02 -31.36 -9.61
C MET A 33 3.87 -30.55 -8.30
N GLU A 34 4.90 -30.45 -7.44
CA GLU A 34 4.84 -29.55 -6.25
C GLU A 34 6.00 -28.54 -6.10
N ASP A 35 6.86 -28.34 -7.11
CA ASP A 35 8.04 -27.44 -6.98
C ASP A 35 7.93 -26.10 -7.74
N THR A 36 6.76 -25.73 -8.26
CA THR A 36 6.56 -24.37 -8.83
C THR A 36 5.58 -23.56 -7.99
N ILE A 37 6.11 -22.55 -7.28
CA ILE A 37 5.30 -21.59 -6.55
C ILE A 37 4.80 -20.53 -7.54
N ASN A 38 3.51 -20.57 -7.88
CA ASN A 38 2.86 -19.52 -8.64
C ASN A 38 2.41 -18.41 -7.68
N VAL A 39 2.79 -17.18 -8.01
CA VAL A 39 2.46 -15.97 -7.24
C VAL A 39 1.67 -15.06 -8.17
N ASP A 40 0.37 -14.97 -7.95
CA ASP A 40 -0.51 -14.10 -8.70
C ASP A 40 -0.78 -12.82 -7.90
N PHE A 41 -0.66 -11.67 -8.53
CA PHE A 41 -1.00 -10.38 -7.93
C PHE A 41 -2.40 -9.98 -8.37
N GLU A 42 -3.35 -10.16 -7.47
CA GLU A 42 -4.77 -9.85 -7.73
C GLU A 42 -5.14 -8.51 -7.10
N PHE A 43 -5.94 -7.73 -7.82
CA PHE A 43 -6.38 -6.40 -7.43
C PHE A 43 -7.82 -6.47 -6.91
N PHE A 44 -8.06 -5.92 -5.71
CA PHE A 44 -9.36 -5.92 -5.05
C PHE A 44 -9.68 -4.58 -4.43
N ASP A 45 -10.96 -4.23 -4.36
CA ASP A 45 -11.42 -3.09 -3.57
C ASP A 45 -11.19 -3.35 -2.06
N PRO A 46 -10.84 -2.33 -1.26
CA PRO A 46 -10.75 -2.43 0.18
C PRO A 46 -12.05 -2.95 0.80
N LYS A 47 -11.95 -3.94 1.70
CA LYS A 47 -13.09 -4.52 2.41
C LYS A 47 -12.93 -4.43 3.92
N ASP A 48 -14.03 -4.64 4.65
CA ASP A 48 -14.06 -4.63 6.11
C ASP A 48 -13.06 -5.61 6.75
N ASN A 49 -12.81 -6.76 6.09
CA ASN A 49 -11.80 -7.73 6.55
C ASN A 49 -10.36 -7.20 6.46
N ASP A 50 -10.09 -6.22 5.58
CA ASP A 50 -8.77 -5.64 5.34
C ASP A 50 -8.39 -4.56 6.34
N PHE A 51 -9.30 -4.20 7.26
CA PHE A 51 -9.11 -3.10 8.21
C PHE A 51 -7.76 -3.18 8.95
N HIS A 52 -7.37 -4.36 9.43
CA HIS A 52 -6.14 -4.51 10.19
C HIS A 52 -4.89 -4.32 9.32
N ALA A 53 -4.87 -4.88 8.12
CA ALA A 53 -3.77 -4.74 7.17
C ALA A 53 -3.63 -3.31 6.66
N VAL A 54 -4.74 -2.69 6.26
CA VAL A 54 -4.80 -1.28 5.84
C VAL A 54 -4.31 -0.37 6.96
N LYS A 55 -4.72 -0.61 8.21
CA LYS A 55 -4.23 0.17 9.36
C LYS A 55 -2.72 0.04 9.54
N ASN A 56 -2.15 -1.15 9.31
CA ASN A 56 -0.70 -1.35 9.39
C ASN A 56 0.04 -0.65 8.26
N LEU A 57 -0.49 -0.70 7.02
CA LEU A 57 0.04 0.05 5.89
C LEU A 57 0.00 1.55 6.18
N LEU A 58 -1.10 2.08 6.72
CA LEU A 58 -1.19 3.50 7.10
C LEU A 58 -0.22 3.86 8.24
N ASN A 59 0.03 2.94 9.17
CA ASN A 59 1.03 3.14 10.21
C ASN A 59 2.44 3.25 9.61
N GLN A 60 2.79 2.39 8.65
CA GLN A 60 4.03 2.50 7.88
C GLN A 60 4.08 3.81 7.07
N TYR A 61 2.97 4.19 6.45
CA TYR A 61 2.84 5.42 5.67
C TYR A 61 3.01 6.70 6.48
N PHE A 62 2.70 6.72 7.78
CA PHE A 62 2.99 7.89 8.63
C PHE A 62 4.26 7.72 9.49
N ALA A 63 4.85 6.51 9.50
CA ALA A 63 6.03 6.15 10.28
C ALA A 63 5.91 6.63 11.75
N SER A 64 6.94 7.27 12.30
CA SER A 64 6.94 7.78 13.68
C SER A 64 5.86 8.84 13.97
N ASP A 65 5.30 9.51 12.95
CA ASP A 65 4.22 10.48 13.10
C ASP A 65 2.83 9.83 13.13
N ALA A 66 2.72 8.51 12.91
CA ALA A 66 1.47 7.76 13.01
C ALA A 66 0.72 7.99 14.33
N ILE A 67 1.46 8.17 15.43
CA ILE A 67 0.89 8.43 16.77
C ILE A 67 0.12 9.75 16.87
N LEU A 68 0.35 10.67 15.93
CA LEU A 68 -0.32 11.97 15.88
C LEU A 68 -1.73 11.88 15.28
N PHE A 69 -2.04 10.77 14.60
CA PHE A 69 -3.26 10.59 13.84
C PHE A 69 -4.15 9.50 14.44
N GLY A 70 -5.46 9.72 14.40
CA GLY A 70 -6.45 8.67 14.67
C GLY A 70 -6.50 7.65 13.54
N LEU A 71 -5.49 6.78 13.42
CA LEU A 71 -5.37 5.83 12.30
C LEU A 71 -6.56 4.88 12.16
N SER A 72 -7.21 4.49 13.26
CA SER A 72 -8.42 3.67 13.18
C SER A 72 -9.55 4.40 12.44
N GLU A 73 -9.72 5.71 12.68
CA GLU A 73 -10.72 6.51 11.96
C GLU A 73 -10.34 6.66 10.49
N LEU A 74 -9.05 6.87 10.18
CA LEU A 74 -8.60 6.96 8.79
C LEU A 74 -8.80 5.65 8.02
N THR A 75 -8.52 4.53 8.69
CA THR A 75 -8.74 3.18 8.13
C THR A 75 -10.22 2.96 7.84
N GLU A 76 -11.11 3.32 8.78
CA GLU A 76 -12.55 3.26 8.58
C GLU A 76 -13.00 4.09 7.36
N LEU A 77 -12.44 5.30 7.19
CA LEU A 77 -12.74 6.15 6.02
C LEU A 77 -12.29 5.50 4.71
N VAL A 78 -11.12 4.85 4.70
CA VAL A 78 -10.61 4.16 3.50
C VAL A 78 -11.46 2.94 3.16
N VAL A 79 -11.80 2.13 4.16
CA VAL A 79 -12.52 0.87 3.97
C VAL A 79 -14.01 1.09 3.66
N SER A 80 -14.63 2.11 4.26
CA SER A 80 -16.02 2.47 3.98
C SER A 80 -16.23 3.13 2.60
N GLN A 81 -15.15 3.51 1.92
CA GLN A 81 -15.20 4.07 0.57
C GLN A 81 -15.32 2.96 -0.47
N ALA A 82 -16.55 2.58 -0.80
CA ALA A 82 -16.83 1.48 -1.72
C ALA A 82 -16.43 1.73 -3.20
N ASN A 83 -16.07 2.96 -3.58
CA ASN A 83 -16.00 3.36 -5.00
C ASN A 83 -14.58 3.67 -5.49
N VAL A 84 -13.64 3.95 -4.58
CA VAL A 84 -12.28 4.38 -4.96
C VAL A 84 -11.26 3.81 -3.98
N GLY A 85 -10.32 3.03 -4.50
CA GLY A 85 -9.28 2.39 -3.73
C GLY A 85 -9.03 1.00 -4.27
N THR A 86 -7.75 0.66 -4.44
CA THR A 86 -7.31 -0.64 -4.90
C THR A 86 -6.31 -1.20 -3.90
N THR A 87 -6.45 -2.49 -3.60
CA THR A 87 -5.52 -3.28 -2.79
C THR A 87 -4.97 -4.43 -3.60
N ILE A 88 -3.75 -4.89 -3.28
CA ILE A 88 -3.14 -6.05 -3.94
C ILE A 88 -3.01 -7.20 -2.94
N LYS A 89 -3.53 -8.36 -3.35
CA LYS A 89 -3.49 -9.61 -2.57
C LYS A 89 -2.86 -10.71 -3.40
N VAL A 90 -2.17 -11.63 -2.73
CA VAL A 90 -1.43 -12.73 -3.37
C VAL A 90 -2.05 -14.09 -3.07
N ASN A 91 -2.75 -14.23 -1.94
CA ASN A 91 -3.31 -15.49 -1.48
C ASN A 91 -4.84 -15.46 -1.47
N GLY A 92 -5.43 -14.88 -2.53
CA GLY A 92 -6.88 -14.75 -2.70
C GLY A 92 -7.55 -13.64 -1.88
N VAL A 93 -8.87 -13.57 -2.01
CA VAL A 93 -9.73 -12.46 -1.55
C VAL A 93 -9.71 -12.24 -0.02
N ASP A 94 -9.55 -13.31 0.74
CA ASP A 94 -9.61 -13.30 2.21
C ASP A 94 -8.25 -13.06 2.86
N SER A 95 -7.18 -12.96 2.06
CA SER A 95 -5.83 -12.66 2.55
C SER A 95 -5.62 -11.17 2.82
N ASP A 96 -4.64 -10.86 3.67
CA ASP A 96 -4.28 -9.49 3.96
C ASP A 96 -3.65 -8.80 2.72
N PRO A 97 -4.03 -7.56 2.41
CA PRO A 97 -3.41 -6.80 1.33
C PRO A 97 -1.97 -6.38 1.64
N TYR A 98 -1.13 -6.46 0.61
CA TYR A 98 0.29 -6.07 0.63
C TYR A 98 0.53 -4.65 0.09
N SER A 99 -0.46 -4.09 -0.60
CA SER A 99 -0.43 -2.76 -1.20
C SER A 99 -1.80 -2.11 -1.06
N LEU A 100 -1.80 -0.79 -0.89
CA LEU A 100 -2.98 0.06 -0.87
C LEU A 100 -2.70 1.33 -1.67
N LEU A 101 -3.60 1.64 -2.60
CA LEU A 101 -3.70 2.94 -3.24
C LEU A 101 -5.13 3.44 -3.14
N THR A 102 -5.35 4.60 -2.55
CA THR A 102 -6.68 5.20 -2.44
C THR A 102 -6.60 6.72 -2.45
N VAL A 103 -7.73 7.37 -2.75
CA VAL A 103 -7.88 8.82 -2.73
C VAL A 103 -9.06 9.21 -1.85
N LEU A 104 -8.83 10.08 -0.87
CA LEU A 104 -9.88 10.60 0.01
C LEU A 104 -10.18 12.07 -0.28
N ASN A 105 -11.45 12.46 -0.32
CA ASN A 105 -11.83 13.86 -0.44
C ASN A 105 -11.63 14.60 0.90
N MET A 106 -10.59 15.43 1.01
CA MET A 106 -10.32 16.15 2.25
C MET A 106 -11.43 17.16 2.58
N ASN A 107 -11.95 17.89 1.58
CA ASN A 107 -12.98 18.91 1.79
C ASN A 107 -14.28 18.30 2.30
N GLN A 108 -14.68 17.14 1.77
CA GLN A 108 -15.87 16.42 2.20
C GLN A 108 -15.74 15.96 3.66
N HIS A 109 -14.63 15.32 4.04
CA HIS A 109 -14.47 14.84 5.42
C HIS A 109 -14.20 15.96 6.44
N LEU A 110 -13.70 17.13 6.00
CA LEU A 110 -13.51 18.30 6.86
C LEU A 110 -14.78 19.12 7.09
N TYR A 111 -15.62 19.27 6.07
CA TYR A 111 -16.71 20.25 6.08
C TYR A 111 -18.08 19.63 5.77
N ASN A 112 -18.14 18.33 5.50
CA ASN A 112 -19.36 17.58 5.18
C ASN A 112 -20.18 18.24 4.04
N ILE A 113 -19.47 18.74 3.02
CA ILE A 113 -20.05 19.54 1.92
C ILE A 113 -20.93 18.66 1.02
N HIS A 114 -20.63 17.37 0.94
CA HIS A 114 -21.34 16.40 0.11
C HIS A 114 -21.87 15.27 1.00
N LYS A 115 -23.18 15.27 1.26
CA LYS A 115 -23.85 14.10 1.84
C LYS A 115 -23.71 12.94 0.85
N PRO A 116 -23.41 11.71 1.30
CA PRO A 116 -23.53 10.55 0.44
C PRO A 116 -24.99 10.44 0.01
N SER A 117 -25.25 10.48 -1.30
CA SER A 117 -26.52 10.09 -1.88
C SER A 117 -26.66 8.58 -1.74
N THR A 118 -27.10 8.11 -0.57
CA THR A 118 -27.60 6.75 -0.40
C THR A 118 -28.88 6.59 -1.21
N GLN A 119 -28.76 6.14 -2.45
CA GLN A 119 -29.86 5.54 -3.19
C GLN A 119 -29.45 4.18 -3.74
N SER A 120 -30.00 3.15 -3.08
CA SER A 120 -30.06 1.71 -3.38
C SER A 120 -29.23 0.91 -2.36
N SER A 121 -29.77 0.17 -1.40
CA SER A 121 -31.03 -0.58 -1.38
C SER A 121 -31.70 -0.59 0.01
N ALA A 122 -32.98 -0.93 0.01
CA ALA A 122 -33.93 -0.86 1.11
C ALA A 122 -33.52 -1.50 2.45
N ALA A 123 -34.01 -0.86 3.52
CA ALA A 123 -34.33 -1.40 4.84
C ALA A 123 -33.18 -1.71 5.83
N ALA A 124 -32.69 -0.65 6.49
CA ALA A 124 -32.40 -0.69 7.93
C ALA A 124 -32.57 0.70 8.56
N SER A 125 -33.77 0.93 9.07
CA SER A 125 -34.06 1.59 10.35
C SER A 125 -33.42 2.95 10.64
N ALA A 126 -34.30 3.95 10.63
CA ALA A 126 -34.13 5.24 11.28
C ALA A 126 -33.52 5.12 12.68
N SER A 127 -32.35 5.73 12.88
CA SER A 127 -31.87 6.15 14.19
C SER A 127 -30.71 7.13 14.04
N THR A 128 -31.00 8.37 14.42
CA THR A 128 -30.07 9.48 14.67
C THR A 128 -29.63 10.31 13.47
N ILE A 129 -30.45 11.31 13.19
CA ILE A 129 -29.99 12.66 12.83
C ILE A 129 -28.97 13.08 13.91
N ALA A 130 -27.68 12.88 13.66
CA ALA A 130 -26.61 13.49 14.43
C ALA A 130 -25.96 14.55 13.54
N THR A 131 -25.92 15.78 14.02
CA THR A 131 -24.95 16.81 13.62
C THR A 131 -23.56 16.19 13.44
N ALA A 132 -23.19 15.86 12.20
CA ALA A 132 -21.97 15.11 11.90
C ALA A 132 -20.76 16.01 12.13
N LYS A 133 -19.99 15.67 13.17
CA LYS A 133 -18.72 16.30 13.55
C LYS A 133 -17.71 16.15 12.40
N PRO A 134 -16.86 17.16 12.12
CA PRO A 134 -15.75 16.99 11.18
C PRO A 134 -14.90 15.78 11.59
N SER A 135 -14.43 15.02 10.60
CA SER A 135 -13.55 13.89 10.89
C SER A 135 -12.34 14.38 11.69
N HIS A 136 -12.10 13.74 12.83
CA HIS A 136 -11.04 14.18 13.74
C HIS A 136 -9.69 13.94 13.08
N VAL A 137 -9.48 12.75 12.50
CA VAL A 137 -8.25 12.44 11.78
C VAL A 137 -8.01 13.36 10.59
N MET A 138 -9.05 13.75 9.83
CA MET A 138 -8.84 14.65 8.71
C MET A 138 -8.49 16.07 9.16
N THR A 139 -9.02 16.50 10.30
CA THR A 139 -8.60 17.76 10.96
C THR A 139 -7.13 17.70 11.38
N GLN A 140 -6.69 16.57 11.95
CA GLN A 140 -5.29 16.34 12.33
C GLN A 140 -4.37 16.37 11.10
N ILE A 141 -4.74 15.71 10.01
CA ILE A 141 -3.98 15.71 8.75
C ILE A 141 -3.88 17.13 8.17
N ARG A 142 -4.98 17.89 8.15
CA ARG A 142 -4.98 19.28 7.71
C ARG A 142 -4.02 20.14 8.53
N ASP A 143 -4.10 20.06 9.85
CA ASP A 143 -3.28 20.86 10.77
C ASP A 143 -1.79 20.45 10.67
N TYR A 144 -1.53 19.17 10.45
CA TYR A 144 -0.20 18.64 10.17
C TYR A 144 0.36 19.20 8.86
N VAL A 145 -0.39 19.11 7.76
CA VAL A 145 -0.02 19.66 6.45
C VAL A 145 0.23 21.17 6.52
N PHE A 146 -0.61 21.91 7.25
CA PHE A 146 -0.40 23.34 7.49
C PHE A 146 0.83 23.65 8.33
N THR A 147 1.17 22.79 9.29
CA THR A 147 2.37 22.96 10.10
C THR A 147 3.63 22.71 9.29
N LYS A 148 3.64 21.66 8.46
CA LYS A 148 4.80 21.29 7.63
C LYS A 148 4.99 22.23 6.43
N SER A 149 3.92 22.73 5.83
CA SER A 149 3.99 23.64 4.66
C SER A 149 4.51 25.04 4.96
N LYS A 150 4.69 25.44 6.23
CA LYS A 150 5.14 26.81 6.60
C LYS A 150 6.49 27.22 6.00
N GLN A 151 7.31 26.26 5.58
CA GLN A 151 8.61 26.54 4.96
C GLN A 151 8.46 27.11 3.54
N ASN A 152 7.35 26.83 2.85
CA ASN A 152 7.06 27.35 1.52
C ASN A 152 5.78 28.19 1.55
N GLU A 153 5.94 29.52 1.59
CA GLU A 153 4.83 30.47 1.70
C GLU A 153 3.80 30.33 0.57
N LYS A 154 4.25 30.04 -0.66
CA LYS A 154 3.36 29.89 -1.83
C LYS A 154 2.50 28.63 -1.70
N LEU A 155 3.12 27.50 -1.36
CA LEU A 155 2.43 26.25 -1.11
C LEU A 155 1.44 26.39 0.06
N HIS A 156 1.88 27.03 1.15
CA HIS A 156 1.04 27.24 2.32
C HIS A 156 -0.19 28.10 2.02
N ALA A 157 -0.02 29.18 1.25
CA ALA A 157 -1.13 30.02 0.82
C ALA A 157 -2.12 29.24 -0.08
N LYS A 158 -1.60 28.46 -1.03
CA LYS A 158 -2.41 27.61 -1.92
C LYS A 158 -3.19 26.54 -1.15
N LEU A 159 -2.54 25.84 -0.22
CA LEU A 159 -3.20 24.83 0.62
C LEU A 159 -4.29 25.44 1.50
N LYS A 160 -4.06 26.64 2.06
CA LYS A 160 -5.08 27.37 2.83
C LYS A 160 -6.30 27.73 1.99
N ASP A 161 -6.09 28.13 0.74
CA ASP A 161 -7.17 28.42 -0.19
C ASP A 161 -7.98 27.15 -0.53
N LEU A 162 -7.28 26.08 -0.95
CA LEU A 162 -7.90 24.80 -1.35
C LEU A 162 -8.64 24.09 -0.20
N LEU A 163 -8.06 24.09 1.01
CA LEU A 163 -8.64 23.46 2.21
C LEU A 163 -9.58 24.40 2.97
N SER A 164 -9.95 25.56 2.40
CA SER A 164 -10.96 26.43 3.01
C SER A 164 -12.37 25.88 2.80
N ALA A 165 -13.29 26.16 3.73
CA ALA A 165 -14.69 25.75 3.64
C ALA A 165 -15.46 26.35 2.45
N THR A 166 -14.91 27.39 1.80
CA THR A 166 -15.52 28.13 0.69
C THR A 166 -14.91 27.76 -0.66
N SER A 167 -13.86 26.93 -0.67
CA SER A 167 -13.23 26.49 -1.91
C SER A 167 -14.23 25.70 -2.76
N LYS A 168 -14.34 26.07 -4.03
CA LYS A 168 -15.04 25.26 -5.06
C LYS A 168 -14.14 24.17 -5.63
N LYS A 169 -12.85 24.21 -5.29
CA LYS A 169 -11.80 23.33 -5.80
C LYS A 169 -11.51 22.31 -4.74
N GLU A 170 -11.92 21.07 -4.98
CA GLU A 170 -11.71 19.99 -4.03
C GLU A 170 -10.30 19.42 -4.16
N ILE A 171 -9.75 18.96 -3.03
CA ILE A 171 -8.44 18.31 -2.96
C ILE A 171 -8.59 16.85 -2.54
N GLY A 172 -7.99 15.96 -3.34
CA GLY A 172 -7.88 14.53 -3.04
C GLY A 172 -6.58 14.23 -2.30
N LEU A 173 -6.67 13.59 -1.13
CA LEU A 173 -5.50 13.04 -0.44
C LEU A 173 -5.22 11.64 -0.98
N ILE A 174 -4.09 11.46 -1.65
CA ILE A 174 -3.63 10.15 -2.10
C ILE A 174 -2.88 9.47 -0.95
N LEU A 175 -3.27 8.24 -0.65
CA LEU A 175 -2.57 7.34 0.26
C LEU A 175 -2.09 6.16 -0.59
N SER A 176 -0.77 6.07 -0.77
CA SER A 176 -0.11 5.03 -1.56
C SER A 176 0.97 4.41 -0.70
N GLU A 177 0.80 3.14 -0.32
CA GLU A 177 1.79 2.41 0.46
C GLU A 177 1.77 0.94 0.07
N ARG A 178 2.96 0.34 -0.02
CA ARG A 178 3.12 -1.09 -0.28
C ARG A 178 4.31 -1.64 0.48
N PHE A 179 4.34 -2.96 0.64
CA PHE A 179 5.53 -3.60 1.20
C PHE A 179 6.73 -3.43 0.26
N ILE A 180 7.92 -3.30 0.84
CA ILE A 180 9.17 -3.08 0.08
C ILE A 180 9.51 -4.22 -0.88
N ASN A 181 8.96 -5.41 -0.64
CA ASN A 181 9.16 -6.60 -1.47
C ASN A 181 8.16 -6.70 -2.63
N MET A 182 7.20 -5.77 -2.74
CA MET A 182 6.23 -5.75 -3.84
C MET A 182 6.89 -5.26 -5.13
N PRO A 183 6.73 -5.97 -6.26
CA PRO A 183 7.30 -5.56 -7.54
C PRO A 183 6.80 -4.18 -7.98
N VAL A 184 7.68 -3.38 -8.56
CA VAL A 184 7.38 -2.00 -8.99
C VAL A 184 6.41 -1.96 -10.17
N GLU A 185 6.36 -3.05 -10.93
CA GLU A 185 5.50 -3.31 -12.08
C GLU A 185 4.01 -3.39 -11.69
N THR A 186 3.72 -3.59 -10.40
CA THR A 186 2.35 -3.54 -9.88
C THR A 186 1.81 -2.12 -9.73
N ALA A 187 2.66 -1.10 -9.68
CA ALA A 187 2.23 0.29 -9.50
C ALA A 187 1.47 0.85 -10.71
N PRO A 188 1.96 0.77 -11.97
CA PRO A 188 1.23 1.30 -13.13
C PRO A 188 -0.22 0.80 -13.28
N PRO A 189 -0.54 -0.51 -13.17
CA PRO A 189 -1.92 -0.96 -13.23
C PRO A 189 -2.75 -0.45 -12.06
N MET A 190 -2.19 -0.40 -10.84
CA MET A 190 -2.88 0.12 -9.66
C MET A 190 -3.28 1.60 -9.84
N TRP A 191 -2.37 2.43 -10.34
CA TRP A 191 -2.66 3.84 -10.63
C TRP A 191 -3.67 4.02 -11.77
N ARG A 192 -3.67 3.13 -12.77
CA ARG A 192 -4.67 3.13 -13.84
C ARG A 192 -6.06 2.81 -13.29
N MET A 193 -6.18 1.77 -12.46
CA MET A 193 -7.44 1.39 -11.81
C MET A 193 -7.99 2.54 -10.96
N MET A 194 -7.16 3.17 -10.13
CA MET A 194 -7.56 4.34 -9.35
C MET A 194 -8.10 5.49 -10.22
N LEU A 195 -7.50 5.75 -11.39
CA LEU A 195 -8.01 6.78 -12.31
C LEU A 195 -9.36 6.40 -12.92
N GLU A 196 -9.58 5.12 -13.23
CA GLU A 196 -10.85 4.61 -13.75
C GLU A 196 -11.94 4.66 -12.67
N GLU A 197 -11.64 4.22 -11.45
CA GLU A 197 -12.51 4.28 -10.28
C GLU A 197 -12.94 5.73 -9.97
N VAL A 198 -11.99 6.68 -9.94
CA VAL A 198 -12.30 8.10 -9.74
C VAL A 198 -13.22 8.62 -10.85
N LYS A 199 -12.99 8.22 -12.10
CA LYS A 199 -13.84 8.61 -13.22
C LYS A 199 -15.25 8.04 -13.08
N TRP A 200 -15.39 6.76 -12.74
CA TRP A 200 -16.70 6.15 -12.50
C TRP A 200 -17.43 6.81 -11.35
N ALA A 201 -16.72 7.13 -10.25
CA ALA A 201 -17.30 7.85 -9.13
C ALA A 201 -17.82 9.25 -9.55
N ILE A 202 -17.08 9.97 -10.40
CA ILE A 202 -17.54 11.25 -10.96
C ILE A 202 -18.79 11.07 -11.84
N ASP A 203 -18.81 10.03 -12.68
CA ASP A 203 -19.96 9.72 -13.56
C ASP A 203 -21.22 9.34 -12.74
N GLU A 204 -21.03 8.73 -11.56
CA GLU A 204 -22.09 8.46 -10.58
C GLU A 204 -22.50 9.69 -9.74
N GLY A 205 -21.86 10.84 -9.95
CA GLY A 205 -22.14 12.08 -9.22
C GLY A 205 -21.57 12.11 -7.81
N LEU A 206 -20.60 11.24 -7.49
CA LEU A 206 -19.89 11.25 -6.23
C LEU A 206 -18.85 12.38 -6.19
N PRO A 207 -18.49 12.88 -4.99
CA PRO A 207 -17.60 14.02 -4.82
C PRO A 207 -16.11 13.63 -4.96
N PHE A 208 -15.72 13.14 -6.13
CA PHE A 208 -14.33 12.81 -6.48
C PHE A 208 -13.76 13.70 -7.59
N ASN A 209 -14.44 14.81 -7.92
CA ASN A 209 -13.97 15.76 -8.93
C ASN A 209 -12.91 16.72 -8.36
N PHE A 210 -11.73 16.16 -8.08
CA PHE A 210 -10.61 16.89 -7.52
C PHE A 210 -9.95 17.80 -8.57
N GLU A 211 -9.57 19.01 -8.18
CA GLU A 211 -8.70 19.86 -9.00
C GLU A 211 -7.22 19.55 -8.73
N TYR A 212 -6.92 19.20 -7.47
CA TYR A 212 -5.57 18.93 -7.00
C TYR A 212 -5.53 17.64 -6.19
N TYR A 213 -4.39 16.96 -6.28
CA TYR A 213 -4.06 15.80 -5.47
C TYR A 213 -2.88 16.14 -4.56
N LEU A 214 -3.00 15.75 -3.29
CA LEU A 214 -1.96 15.88 -2.27
C LEU A 214 -1.41 14.49 -1.95
N LEU A 215 -0.08 14.35 -1.99
CA LEU A 215 0.63 13.12 -1.64
C LEU A 215 1.74 13.42 -0.63
N LEU A 216 1.95 12.50 0.33
CA LEU A 216 2.99 12.57 1.36
C LEU A 216 3.97 11.39 1.22
N ALA A 217 4.86 11.48 0.25
CA ALA A 217 5.79 10.41 -0.11
C ALA A 217 6.83 10.13 0.99
N PRO A 218 7.04 8.87 1.42
CA PRO A 218 8.19 8.47 2.21
C PRO A 218 9.49 8.71 1.41
N THR A 219 10.44 9.38 2.04
CA THR A 219 11.76 9.62 1.46
C THR A 219 12.82 9.38 2.52
N TYR A 220 14.07 9.25 2.10
CA TYR A 220 15.18 9.20 3.04
C TYR A 220 16.39 9.97 2.52
N HIS A 221 17.21 10.42 3.46
CA HIS A 221 18.49 11.04 3.18
C HIS A 221 19.61 10.14 3.71
N GLU A 222 20.66 9.98 2.92
CA GLU A 222 21.91 9.41 3.39
C GLU A 222 22.63 10.41 4.29
N VAL A 223 22.93 9.98 5.51
CA VAL A 223 23.68 10.75 6.49
C VAL A 223 25.03 10.08 6.67
N ALA A 224 26.10 10.82 6.40
CA ALA A 224 27.45 10.36 6.70
C ALA A 224 27.55 9.93 8.18
N PRO A 225 28.33 8.87 8.47
CA PRO A 225 28.46 8.39 9.83
C PRO A 225 29.02 9.53 10.68
N LYS A 226 28.37 9.81 11.80
CA LYS A 226 29.04 10.55 12.86
C LYS A 226 30.10 9.59 13.39
N THR A 227 31.32 9.72 12.87
CA THR A 227 32.47 9.13 13.54
C THR A 227 32.52 9.76 14.92
N ASP A 228 32.16 8.99 15.95
CA ASP A 228 32.57 9.27 17.32
C ASP A 228 34.10 9.11 17.35
N LEU A 229 34.81 10.09 16.77
CA LEU A 229 36.24 10.22 16.97
C LEU A 229 36.40 10.72 18.40
N ASP A 230 36.90 9.82 19.22
CA ASP A 230 37.43 10.03 20.55
C ASP A 230 38.05 11.42 20.73
N GLU A 231 37.79 12.00 21.90
CA GLU A 231 38.25 13.31 22.35
C GLU A 231 39.78 13.45 22.49
N ASP A 232 40.61 12.62 21.84
CA ASP A 232 42.07 12.69 21.99
C ASP A 232 42.89 12.21 20.75
N GLY A 233 42.68 12.86 19.59
CA GLY A 233 43.50 12.65 18.38
C GLY A 233 43.64 13.89 17.49
N PRO A 234 44.77 14.08 16.77
CA PRO A 234 45.06 15.33 16.08
C PRO A 234 44.12 15.55 14.88
N LYS A 235 43.44 16.71 14.89
CA LYS A 235 42.44 17.13 13.89
C LYS A 235 42.95 17.00 12.44
N PRO A 236 42.27 16.24 11.56
CA PRO A 236 42.58 16.29 10.14
C PRO A 236 42.02 17.58 9.52
N MET A 237 42.77 18.11 8.55
CA MET A 237 42.52 19.38 7.86
C MET A 237 41.15 19.44 7.18
N LYS A 238 40.46 20.56 7.36
CA LYS A 238 39.25 20.98 6.63
C LYS A 238 39.49 20.98 5.11
N LYS A 239 39.16 19.88 4.42
CA LYS A 239 38.72 19.97 3.02
C LYS A 239 37.25 20.39 3.04
N LYS A 240 36.99 21.62 2.61
CA LYS A 240 35.63 22.11 2.28
C LYS A 240 35.11 21.26 1.12
N ALA A 241 34.48 20.12 1.42
CA ALA A 241 33.50 19.55 0.51
C ALA A 241 32.40 20.61 0.38
N LYS A 242 32.14 21.04 -0.86
CA LYS A 242 30.93 21.82 -1.15
C LYS A 242 29.78 20.99 -0.59
N ALA A 243 28.99 21.58 0.30
CA ALA A 243 27.72 20.99 0.70
C ALA A 243 26.87 20.88 -0.58
N SER A 244 26.90 19.73 -1.25
CA SER A 244 25.74 19.33 -2.03
C SER A 244 24.64 19.08 -1.00
N ASP A 245 23.43 19.53 -1.29
CA ASP A 245 22.28 19.08 -0.50
C ASP A 245 22.33 17.54 -0.40
N PRO A 246 22.03 16.98 0.78
CA PRO A 246 21.98 15.54 0.95
C PRO A 246 21.00 14.97 -0.09
N ALA A 247 21.44 14.01 -0.89
CA ALA A 247 20.58 13.39 -1.90
C ALA A 247 19.34 12.80 -1.22
N THR A 248 18.15 13.20 -1.69
CA THR A 248 16.88 12.64 -1.24
C THR A 248 16.54 11.47 -2.14
N PHE A 249 16.32 10.30 -1.54
CA PHE A 249 15.92 9.09 -2.23
C PHE A 249 14.48 8.74 -1.88
N PHE A 250 13.82 8.02 -2.78
CA PHE A 250 12.46 7.53 -2.63
C PHE A 250 12.47 6.04 -2.29
N PHE A 251 11.52 5.61 -1.47
CA PHE A 251 11.26 4.18 -1.30
C PHE A 251 10.50 3.60 -2.50
N HIS A 252 9.66 4.43 -3.10
CA HIS A 252 8.81 4.05 -4.21
C HIS A 252 9.22 4.83 -5.47
N PRO A 253 9.71 4.16 -6.54
CA PRO A 253 10.19 4.84 -7.74
C PRO A 253 9.11 5.64 -8.46
N GLU A 254 7.84 5.26 -8.35
CA GLU A 254 6.74 6.02 -8.95
C GLU A 254 6.55 7.41 -8.33
N GLU A 255 7.00 7.62 -7.08
CA GLU A 255 6.95 8.92 -6.41
C GLU A 255 7.97 9.89 -7.00
N GLU A 256 9.11 9.40 -7.49
CA GLU A 256 10.06 10.19 -8.25
C GLU A 256 9.43 10.68 -9.56
N MET A 257 8.64 9.84 -10.22
CA MET A 257 7.93 10.20 -11.45
C MET A 257 6.83 11.23 -11.16
N LEU A 258 6.07 11.06 -10.07
CA LEU A 258 5.05 12.02 -9.62
C LEU A 258 5.65 13.39 -9.31
N GLN A 259 6.84 13.42 -8.72
CA GLN A 259 7.53 14.67 -8.42
C GLN A 259 7.78 15.52 -9.67
N GLN A 260 8.10 14.90 -10.81
CA GLN A 260 8.42 15.62 -12.05
C GLN A 260 7.24 16.48 -12.55
N TYR A 261 6.02 16.11 -12.17
CA TYR A 261 4.78 16.79 -12.57
C TYR A 261 4.10 17.57 -11.45
N ALA A 262 4.70 17.61 -10.26
CA ALA A 262 4.15 18.34 -9.13
C ALA A 262 4.31 19.86 -9.30
N GLU A 263 3.24 20.63 -9.06
CA GLU A 263 3.28 22.10 -9.05
C GLU A 263 4.10 22.62 -7.87
N PHE A 264 3.99 21.92 -6.74
CA PHE A 264 4.78 22.20 -5.55
C PHE A 264 5.34 20.92 -4.96
N VAL A 265 6.61 20.99 -4.57
CA VAL A 265 7.34 19.95 -3.87
C VAL A 265 7.97 20.58 -2.64
N GLN A 266 7.79 19.96 -1.48
CA GLN A 266 8.44 20.41 -0.26
C GLN A 266 8.83 19.22 0.63
N ASP A 267 10.12 19.16 0.97
CA ASP A 267 10.62 18.20 1.94
C ASP A 267 10.34 18.70 3.36
N PHE A 268 10.01 17.77 4.26
CA PHE A 268 9.87 18.05 5.66
C PHE A 268 10.33 16.86 6.50
N LYS A 269 10.79 17.17 7.70
CA LYS A 269 11.16 16.15 8.69
C LYS A 269 9.94 15.73 9.48
N LEU A 270 9.89 14.46 9.85
CA LEU A 270 8.90 13.92 10.79
C LEU A 270 8.98 14.69 12.11
N THR A 271 7.84 14.81 12.78
CA THR A 271 7.70 15.55 14.06
C THR A 271 8.31 14.73 15.19
N THR A 272 7.99 13.44 15.19
CA THR A 272 8.52 12.45 16.10
C THR A 272 9.79 11.88 15.48
N PRO A 273 10.93 11.90 16.19
CA PRO A 273 12.16 11.31 15.66
C PRO A 273 11.98 9.79 15.46
N PRO A 274 12.57 9.22 14.39
CA PRO A 274 12.55 7.77 14.18
C PRO A 274 13.28 7.06 15.31
N THR A 275 12.84 5.84 15.64
CA THR A 275 13.49 5.01 16.65
C THR A 275 14.84 4.55 16.11
N VAL A 276 15.86 4.44 16.98
CA VAL A 276 17.27 4.15 16.60
C VAL A 276 17.43 2.91 15.70
N ALA A 277 16.49 1.95 15.74
CA ALA A 277 16.46 0.77 14.89
C ALA A 277 16.32 1.06 13.38
N GLU A 278 15.66 2.16 12.98
CA GLU A 278 15.52 2.55 11.55
C GLU A 278 16.77 3.27 11.02
N SER A 279 17.69 3.67 11.91
CA SER A 279 18.89 4.46 11.58
C SER A 279 20.20 3.65 11.53
N LYS A 280 20.16 2.38 11.94
CA LYS A 280 21.34 1.50 12.00
C LYS A 280 21.10 0.22 11.22
N ASN A 281 21.33 0.25 9.92
CA ASN A 281 21.70 -0.96 9.20
C ASN A 281 23.17 -1.24 9.52
N THR A 282 23.43 -2.34 10.20
CA THR A 282 24.69 -2.68 10.90
C THR A 282 25.87 -3.01 9.97
N PHE A 283 25.83 -2.67 8.68
CA PHE A 283 26.85 -3.07 7.70
C PHE A 283 27.21 -2.02 6.64
N GLU A 284 26.55 -0.86 6.59
CA GLU A 284 26.94 0.23 5.69
C GLU A 284 27.32 1.48 6.48
N ASP A 285 28.43 2.10 6.10
CA ASP A 285 29.01 3.27 6.79
C ASP A 285 28.08 4.49 6.78
N TYR A 286 26.94 4.49 6.10
CA TYR A 286 26.01 5.63 6.03
C TYR A 286 24.71 5.33 6.80
N GLY A 287 24.31 6.25 7.69
CA GLY A 287 23.02 6.18 8.37
C GLY A 287 21.90 6.70 7.48
N ILE A 288 20.70 6.15 7.61
CA ILE A 288 19.52 6.61 6.88
C ILE A 288 18.70 7.54 7.79
N ALA A 289 18.36 8.74 7.30
CA ALA A 289 17.44 9.64 7.98
C ALA A 289 16.10 9.69 7.24
N PRO A 290 15.01 9.14 7.79
CA PRO A 290 13.70 9.20 7.17
C PRO A 290 13.19 10.64 7.14
N ALA A 291 12.60 10.99 6.00
CA ALA A 291 11.99 12.26 5.72
C ALA A 291 10.70 12.04 4.93
N ARG A 292 9.95 13.12 4.69
CA ARG A 292 8.74 13.07 3.88
C ARG A 292 8.77 14.20 2.87
N ARG A 293 8.21 13.91 1.70
CA ARG A 293 8.05 14.88 0.62
C ARG A 293 6.57 15.12 0.38
N MET A 294 6.15 16.37 0.55
CA MET A 294 4.81 16.82 0.22
C MET A 294 4.77 17.22 -1.25
N MET A 295 3.82 16.66 -2.00
CA MET A 295 3.62 16.98 -3.42
C MET A 295 2.17 17.42 -3.65
N LEU A 296 2.02 18.55 -4.34
CA LEU A 296 0.72 19.03 -4.82
C LEU A 296 0.71 18.96 -6.35
N ILE A 297 -0.18 18.14 -6.90
CA ILE A 297 -0.23 17.82 -8.33
C ILE A 297 -1.60 18.22 -8.88
N HIS A 298 -1.63 18.92 -10.02
CA HIS A 298 -2.89 19.25 -10.69
C HIS A 298 -3.47 18.01 -11.39
N LYS A 299 -4.80 17.87 -11.40
CA LYS A 299 -5.48 16.68 -11.94
C LYS A 299 -5.06 16.30 -13.35
N ASP A 300 -4.82 17.29 -14.21
CA ASP A 300 -4.48 17.08 -15.63
C ASP A 300 -3.14 16.35 -15.80
N LYS A 301 -2.29 16.37 -14.77
CA LYS A 301 -0.97 15.77 -14.81
C LYS A 301 -0.95 14.32 -14.33
N ILE A 302 -1.91 13.87 -13.54
CA ILE A 302 -1.94 12.49 -13.03
C ILE A 302 -1.96 11.47 -14.20
N PRO A 303 -2.81 11.60 -15.24
CA PRO A 303 -2.79 10.67 -16.36
C PRO A 303 -1.46 10.64 -17.12
N GLU A 304 -0.79 11.79 -17.26
CA GLU A 304 0.55 11.87 -17.89
C GLU A 304 1.59 11.10 -17.06
N VAL A 305 1.52 11.20 -15.73
CA VAL A 305 2.44 10.44 -14.85
C VAL A 305 2.18 8.94 -14.95
N VAL A 306 0.92 8.50 -14.96
CA VAL A 306 0.61 7.06 -15.07
C VAL A 306 1.12 6.47 -16.39
N GLN A 307 1.08 7.24 -17.48
CA GLN A 307 1.70 6.83 -18.75
C GLN A 307 3.23 6.77 -18.63
N LEU A 308 3.86 7.71 -17.92
CA LEU A 308 5.30 7.67 -17.66
C LEU A 308 5.69 6.45 -16.81
N MET A 309 4.89 6.10 -15.81
CA MET A 309 5.12 4.89 -14.98
C MET A 309 5.10 3.64 -15.85
N ALA A 310 4.09 3.48 -16.71
CA ALA A 310 3.97 2.32 -17.58
C ALA A 310 5.09 2.19 -18.62
N ASN A 311 5.79 3.28 -18.96
CA ASN A 311 6.91 3.26 -19.90
C ASN A 311 8.26 2.99 -19.23
N ASN A 312 8.35 3.16 -17.91
CA ASN A 312 9.58 2.99 -17.12
C ASN A 312 9.55 1.76 -16.20
N SER A 313 8.42 1.07 -16.12
CA SER A 313 8.24 -0.23 -15.46
C SER A 313 8.66 -1.40 -16.36
#